data_AF-A0A5C8U6E4-F1
#
_entry.id   AF-A0A5C8U6E4-F1
#
_cell.length_a   1.000
_cell.length_b   1.000
_cell.length_c   1.000
_cell.angle_alpha   90.00
_cell.angle_beta   90.00
_cell.angle_gamma   90.00
#
_symmetry.space_group_name_H-M   'P 1'
#
loop_
_entity.id
_entity.type
_entity.pdbx_description
1 polymer ?
#
loop_
_entity_poly.entity_id
_entity_poly.type
_entity_poly.pdbx_seq_one_letter_code
_entity_poly.pdbx_strand_id
1 'polypeptide(L)'
;MCPRIDRHRTATALAVSLHVLALSALVTPLASHAQVVEDGSDTAIGKANARIVLDLIGQRFEELAPKVTSLRKAEGSWICGSVNVKNRDGLYSGERGFVVDLSNAFFGRVPDGPELLNPRAEGFQAMEEIRQIYFKMCMD
;
A
#
# COMPACT_ATOMS: atom_id res chain seq x y z
N MET A 1 12.38 -71.45 2.31
CA MET A 1 11.19 -72.33 2.13
C MET A 1 10.17 -71.97 3.20
N CYS A 2 8.96 -71.56 2.80
CA CYS A 2 7.78 -71.35 3.67
C CYS A 2 6.99 -72.66 3.83
N PRO A 3 6.08 -72.76 4.83
CA PRO A 3 4.63 -72.51 4.62
C PRO A 3 4.04 -71.67 5.76
N ARG A 4 2.99 -70.83 5.70
CA ARG A 4 1.66 -70.73 5.03
C ARG A 4 0.48 -71.44 5.75
N ILE A 5 -0.21 -70.64 6.59
CA ILE A 5 -1.69 -70.45 6.80
C ILE A 5 -2.52 -71.53 7.55
N ASP A 6 -3.24 -71.11 8.62
CA ASP A 6 -4.74 -71.07 8.75
C ASP A 6 -5.16 -70.32 10.05
N ARG A 7 -5.75 -69.11 9.99
CA ARG A 7 -7.19 -68.72 10.07
C ARG A 7 -8.08 -69.50 11.07
N HIS A 8 -8.63 -68.80 12.06
CA HIS A 8 -10.07 -68.69 12.43
C HIS A 8 -10.22 -67.79 13.68
N ARG A 9 -10.71 -66.54 13.54
CA ARG A 9 -12.08 -66.04 13.83
C ARG A 9 -12.52 -66.08 15.31
N THR A 10 -12.59 -64.89 15.93
CA THR A 10 -13.72 -64.33 16.73
C THR A 10 -13.29 -62.92 17.22
N ALA A 11 -13.77 -61.82 16.64
CA ALA A 11 -15.04 -61.12 16.89
C ALA A 11 -15.15 -60.46 18.28
N THR A 12 -14.95 -59.13 18.34
CA THR A 12 -15.62 -58.06 19.15
C THR A 12 -14.61 -56.92 19.39
N ALA A 13 -14.63 -55.85 18.60
CA ALA A 13 -15.49 -54.65 18.66
C ALA A 13 -14.96 -53.58 19.64
N LEU A 14 -15.09 -52.32 19.20
CA LEU A 14 -14.85 -51.03 19.90
C LEU A 14 -13.41 -50.50 19.79
N ALA A 15 -13.12 -49.29 19.31
CA ALA A 15 -13.96 -48.21 18.82
C ALA A 15 -13.11 -47.36 17.85
N VAL A 16 -13.68 -47.07 16.68
CA VAL A 16 -13.13 -46.09 15.72
C VAL A 16 -13.65 -44.73 16.16
N SER A 17 -12.78 -43.87 16.66
CA SER A 17 -13.09 -42.44 16.86
C SER A 17 -12.23 -41.62 15.91
N LEU A 18 -12.75 -41.51 14.69
CA LEU A 18 -12.26 -40.74 13.56
C LEU A 18 -12.44 -39.24 13.85
N HIS A 19 -11.42 -38.55 14.36
CA HIS A 19 -11.39 -37.08 14.41
C HIS A 19 -10.64 -36.56 13.19
N VAL A 20 -11.35 -36.42 12.06
CA VAL A 20 -10.92 -35.60 10.93
C VAL A 20 -11.16 -34.14 11.33
N LEU A 21 -10.16 -33.49 11.90
CA LEU A 21 -10.18 -32.04 12.07
C LEU A 21 -9.75 -31.41 10.74
N ALA A 22 -10.74 -30.99 9.97
CA ALA A 22 -10.59 -30.22 8.75
C ALA A 22 -9.82 -28.92 9.06
N LEU A 23 -8.58 -28.81 8.60
CA LEU A 23 -7.82 -27.57 8.61
C LEU A 23 -8.34 -26.71 7.45
N SER A 24 -9.40 -25.95 7.72
CA SER A 24 -9.99 -25.00 6.79
C SER A 24 -8.95 -23.94 6.42
N ALA A 25 -8.59 -23.91 5.13
CA ALA A 25 -7.77 -22.88 4.53
C ALA A 25 -8.40 -21.50 4.77
N LEU A 26 -7.76 -20.69 5.61
CA LEU A 26 -7.96 -19.24 5.66
C LEU A 26 -7.38 -18.65 4.36
N VAL A 27 -8.10 -18.78 3.25
CA VAL A 27 -7.90 -17.93 2.08
C VAL A 27 -8.64 -16.63 2.38
N THR A 28 -7.99 -15.73 3.09
CA THR A 28 -8.44 -14.33 3.12
C THR A 28 -8.26 -13.76 1.71
N PRO A 29 -9.32 -13.34 1.00
CA PRO A 29 -9.13 -12.48 -0.15
C PRO A 29 -8.59 -11.15 0.39
N LEU A 30 -7.27 -10.96 0.32
CA LEU A 30 -6.72 -9.62 0.29
C LEU A 30 -7.29 -9.02 -0.99
N ALA A 31 -8.37 -8.25 -0.86
CA ALA A 31 -8.82 -7.35 -1.90
C ALA A 31 -7.71 -6.31 -2.09
N SER A 32 -6.64 -6.69 -2.79
CA SER A 32 -5.65 -5.79 -3.33
C SER A 32 -6.37 -5.03 -4.43
N HIS A 33 -7.10 -3.98 -4.05
CA HIS A 33 -7.54 -2.98 -5.00
C HIS A 33 -6.26 -2.36 -5.53
N ALA A 34 -5.83 -2.81 -6.71
CA ALA A 34 -4.72 -2.20 -7.42
C ALA A 34 -5.03 -0.70 -7.53
N GLN A 35 -4.28 0.11 -6.78
CA GLN A 35 -4.42 1.55 -6.80
C GLN A 35 -4.17 2.03 -8.22
N VAL A 36 -5.00 2.94 -8.72
CA VAL A 36 -4.88 3.50 -10.07
C VAL A 36 -4.80 5.01 -9.99
N VAL A 37 -4.22 5.60 -11.01
CA VAL A 37 -4.19 7.05 -11.20
C VAL A 37 -5.51 7.46 -11.86
N GLU A 38 -6.31 8.28 -11.18
CA GLU A 38 -7.72 8.47 -11.53
C GLU A 38 -7.93 9.27 -12.83
N ASP A 39 -6.98 10.13 -13.18
CA ASP A 39 -7.08 11.08 -14.30
C ASP A 39 -6.24 10.69 -15.53
N GLY A 40 -5.58 9.53 -15.50
CA GLY A 40 -4.71 9.06 -16.59
C GLY A 40 -3.39 9.82 -16.75
N SER A 41 -3.01 10.64 -15.77
CA SER A 41 -1.73 11.37 -15.78
C SER A 41 -0.49 10.47 -15.68
N ASP A 42 -0.67 9.18 -15.34
CA ASP A 42 0.38 8.16 -15.39
C ASP A 42 1.00 7.99 -16.78
N THR A 43 0.26 8.31 -17.83
CA THR A 43 0.77 8.31 -19.21
C THR A 43 1.99 9.22 -19.40
N ALA A 44 2.06 10.34 -18.65
CA ALA A 44 3.16 11.30 -18.75
C ALA A 44 4.48 10.80 -18.13
N ILE A 45 4.41 9.87 -17.18
CA ILE A 45 5.58 9.32 -16.47
C ILE A 45 5.88 7.86 -16.83
N GLY A 46 4.95 7.18 -17.51
CA GLY A 46 5.04 5.78 -17.89
C GLY A 46 4.67 4.82 -16.76
N LYS A 47 4.14 3.64 -17.14
CA LYS A 47 3.59 2.65 -16.19
C LYS A 47 4.57 2.16 -15.12
N ALA A 48 5.85 2.03 -15.46
CA ALA A 48 6.87 1.57 -14.50
C ALA A 48 7.05 2.58 -13.36
N ASN A 49 7.20 3.86 -13.70
CA ASN A 49 7.34 4.92 -12.71
C ASN A 49 6.04 5.15 -11.93
N ALA A 50 4.89 5.10 -12.62
CA ALA A 50 3.59 5.20 -11.97
C ALA A 50 3.40 4.10 -10.92
N ARG A 51 3.84 2.87 -11.19
CA ARG A 51 3.80 1.79 -10.21
C ARG A 51 4.64 2.09 -8.97
N ILE A 52 5.88 2.57 -9.15
CA ILE A 52 6.75 2.95 -8.02
C ILE A 52 6.10 4.07 -7.19
N VAL A 53 5.53 5.09 -7.84
CA VAL A 53 4.82 6.18 -7.17
C VAL A 53 3.64 5.66 -6.36
N LEU A 54 2.81 4.80 -6.95
CA LEU A 54 1.66 4.20 -6.28
C LEU A 54 2.07 3.31 -5.11
N ASP A 55 3.14 2.52 -5.26
CA ASP A 55 3.66 1.67 -4.19
C ASP A 55 4.16 2.51 -3.00
N LEU A 56 4.85 3.63 -3.24
CA LEU A 56 5.30 4.56 -2.19
C LEU A 56 4.12 5.25 -1.47
N ILE A 57 3.10 5.65 -2.23
CA ILE A 57 1.89 6.27 -1.67
C ILE A 57 1.10 5.24 -0.85
N GLY A 58 0.95 4.02 -1.36
CA GLY A 58 0.28 2.91 -0.69
C GLY A 58 0.90 2.60 0.66
N GLN A 59 2.23 2.50 0.75
CA GLN A 59 2.94 2.30 2.02
C GLN A 59 2.57 3.31 3.12
N ARG A 60 2.18 4.53 2.74
CA ARG A 60 1.85 5.61 3.69
C ARG A 60 0.35 5.74 3.96
N PHE A 61 -0.48 5.44 2.95
CA PHE A 61 -1.89 5.84 2.92
C PHE A 61 -2.88 4.76 2.47
N GLU A 62 -2.48 3.50 2.27
CA GLU A 62 -3.35 2.41 1.79
C GLU A 62 -4.71 2.37 2.51
N GLU A 63 -4.71 2.45 3.84
CA GLU A 63 -5.93 2.43 4.67
C GLU A 63 -6.83 3.65 4.49
N LEU A 64 -6.32 4.75 3.92
CA LEU A 64 -7.04 6.00 3.71
C LEU A 64 -7.56 6.15 2.28
N ALA A 65 -7.54 5.07 1.48
CA ALA A 65 -8.03 5.03 0.10
C ALA A 65 -7.53 6.21 -0.75
N PRO A 66 -6.20 6.30 -1.00
CA PRO A 66 -5.59 7.46 -1.62
C PRO A 66 -5.98 7.55 -3.10
N LYS A 67 -6.46 8.73 -3.50
CA LYS A 67 -6.67 9.11 -4.91
C LYS A 67 -5.47 9.86 -5.41
N VAL A 68 -4.90 9.41 -6.51
CA VAL A 68 -3.71 10.03 -7.12
C VAL A 68 -4.07 10.62 -8.47
N THR A 69 -3.69 11.88 -8.66
CA THR A 69 -3.96 12.70 -9.84
C THR A 69 -2.76 13.59 -10.18
N SER A 70 -2.80 14.27 -11.32
CA SER A 70 -1.88 15.32 -11.73
C SER A 70 -0.40 14.91 -11.77
N LEU A 71 -0.11 13.64 -12.07
CA LEU A 71 1.24 13.13 -12.21
C LEU A 71 1.97 13.82 -13.36
N ARG A 72 3.16 14.33 -13.08
CA ARG A 72 4.04 14.93 -14.07
C ARG A 72 5.49 14.68 -13.72
N LYS A 73 6.32 14.56 -14.75
CA LYS A 73 7.76 14.47 -14.60
C LYS A 73 8.31 15.86 -14.27
N ALA A 74 9.22 15.92 -13.30
CA ALA A 74 10.02 17.11 -12.98
C ALA A 74 11.49 16.88 -13.38
N GLU A 75 12.38 17.79 -13.00
CA GLU A 75 13.81 17.67 -13.28
C GLU A 75 14.41 16.38 -12.68
N GLY A 76 15.29 15.71 -13.44
CA GLY A 76 15.97 14.50 -12.99
C GLY A 76 15.02 13.30 -12.78
N SER A 77 15.10 12.68 -11.60
CA SER A 77 14.29 11.53 -11.18
C SER A 77 13.02 11.93 -10.41
N TRP A 78 12.71 13.22 -10.35
CA TRP A 78 11.60 13.73 -9.58
C TRP A 78 10.27 13.62 -10.34
N ILE A 79 9.22 13.30 -9.59
CA ILE A 79 7.83 13.29 -10.03
C ILE A 79 7.01 14.12 -9.07
N CYS A 80 6.13 14.95 -9.64
CA CYS A 80 5.17 15.74 -8.90
C CYS A 80 3.77 15.19 -9.14
N GLY A 81 2.89 15.34 -8.16
CA GLY A 81 1.48 14.94 -8.31
C GLY A 81 0.61 15.51 -7.21
N SER A 82 -0.64 15.07 -7.21
CA SER A 82 -1.63 15.37 -6.19
C SER A 82 -2.17 14.08 -5.58
N VAL A 83 -2.37 14.09 -4.28
CA VAL A 83 -2.99 13.00 -3.53
C VAL A 83 -4.15 13.53 -2.69
N ASN A 84 -5.26 12.81 -2.68
CA ASN A 84 -6.40 13.09 -1.82
C ASN A 84 -6.73 11.82 -1.02
N VAL A 85 -6.78 11.94 0.29
CA VAL A 85 -7.00 10.81 1.20
C VAL A 85 -8.29 11.00 1.96
N LYS A 86 -8.92 9.91 2.38
CA LYS A 86 -10.07 9.96 3.26
C LYS A 86 -9.66 10.26 4.70
N ASN A 87 -10.48 11.03 5.39
CA ASN A 87 -10.44 11.17 6.83
C ASN A 87 -11.12 9.96 7.51
N ARG A 88 -11.15 9.97 8.85
CA ARG A 88 -11.79 8.91 9.66
C ARG A 88 -13.30 8.77 9.41
N ASP A 89 -13.95 9.81 8.90
CA ASP A 89 -15.37 9.82 8.55
C ASP A 89 -15.62 9.31 7.12
N GLY A 90 -14.56 8.89 6.40
CA GLY A 90 -14.64 8.36 5.03
C GLY A 90 -14.75 9.44 3.95
N LEU A 91 -14.57 10.72 4.31
CA LEU A 91 -14.64 11.85 3.39
C LEU A 91 -13.25 12.29 2.95
N TYR A 92 -13.11 12.68 1.68
CA TYR A 92 -11.86 13.22 1.16
C TYR A 92 -11.54 14.59 1.79
N SER A 93 -10.34 14.73 2.34
CA SER A 93 -9.89 15.94 3.05
C SER A 93 -9.39 17.06 2.13
N GLY A 94 -9.41 16.82 0.82
CA GLY A 94 -8.97 17.75 -0.21
C GLY A 94 -7.60 17.38 -0.78
N GLU A 95 -7.35 17.79 -2.03
CA GLU A 95 -6.12 17.46 -2.73
C GLU A 95 -4.91 18.15 -2.13
N ARG A 96 -3.78 17.43 -2.09
CA ARG A 96 -2.49 17.93 -1.64
C ARG A 96 -1.42 17.55 -2.62
N GLY A 97 -0.56 18.50 -2.95
CA GLY A 97 0.62 18.24 -3.75
C GLY A 97 1.53 17.23 -3.06
N PHE A 98 2.31 16.49 -3.84
CA PHE A 98 3.40 15.66 -3.34
C PHE A 98 4.57 15.66 -4.31
N VAL A 99 5.73 15.25 -3.78
CA VAL A 99 6.94 14.95 -4.54
C VAL A 99 7.36 13.49 -4.34
N VAL A 100 7.93 12.90 -5.39
CA VAL A 100 8.59 11.61 -5.35
C VAL A 100 9.96 11.74 -6.00
N ASP A 101 11.00 11.17 -5.39
CA ASP A 101 12.27 10.90 -6.05
C ASP A 101 12.43 9.41 -6.28
N LEU A 102 12.38 9.00 -7.55
CA LEU A 102 12.50 7.60 -7.94
C LEU A 102 13.88 7.00 -7.64
N SER A 103 14.94 7.82 -7.59
CA SER A 103 16.30 7.33 -7.35
C SER A 103 16.53 6.92 -5.90
N ASN A 104 15.85 7.61 -4.97
CA ASN A 104 16.00 7.41 -3.53
C ASN A 104 14.77 6.75 -2.87
N ALA A 105 13.77 6.34 -3.66
CA ALA A 105 12.49 5.83 -3.18
C ALA A 105 11.85 6.76 -2.13
N PHE A 106 11.97 8.08 -2.35
CA PHE A 106 11.48 9.09 -1.44
C PHE A 106 10.08 9.54 -1.84
N PHE A 107 9.22 9.77 -0.84
CA PHE A 107 7.89 10.33 -1.00
C PHE A 107 7.65 11.40 0.07
N GLY A 108 7.15 12.57 -0.35
CA GLY A 108 6.76 13.65 0.54
C GLY A 108 5.45 14.30 0.11
N ARG A 109 4.40 14.18 0.93
CA ARG A 109 3.15 14.95 0.78
C ARG A 109 3.37 16.35 1.33
N VAL A 110 2.96 17.37 0.60
CA VAL A 110 2.96 18.76 1.09
C VAL A 110 2.11 18.85 2.36
N PRO A 111 2.67 19.37 3.47
CA PRO A 111 1.94 19.51 4.71
C PRO A 111 0.82 20.55 4.61
N ASP A 112 -0.21 20.36 5.42
CA ASP A 112 -1.28 21.29 5.66
C ASP A 112 -0.79 22.52 6.44
N GLY A 113 -1.43 23.68 6.24
CA GLY A 113 -1.08 24.92 6.94
C GLY A 113 -1.01 24.74 8.47
N PRO A 114 -2.00 24.08 9.12
CA PRO A 114 -1.96 23.76 10.54
C PRO A 114 -0.73 22.93 11.00
N GLU A 115 -0.19 22.06 10.14
CA GLU A 115 0.97 21.22 10.46
C GLU A 115 2.28 22.03 10.57
N LEU A 116 2.31 23.22 9.98
CA LEU A 116 3.48 24.12 9.98
C LEU A 116 3.34 25.32 10.94
N LEU A 117 2.37 25.31 11.87
CA LEU A 117 2.18 26.43 12.79
C LEU A 117 3.15 26.46 13.97
N ASN A 118 3.73 25.32 14.35
CA ASN A 118 4.60 25.21 15.51
C ASN A 118 5.99 24.68 15.13
N PRO A 119 7.03 25.53 15.08
CA PRO A 119 8.41 25.13 14.79
C PRO A 119 9.02 24.12 15.76
N ARG A 120 8.41 23.95 16.94
CA ARG A 120 8.84 22.99 17.96
C ARG A 120 8.08 21.67 17.89
N ALA A 121 7.11 21.54 17.00
CA ALA A 121 6.41 20.27 16.81
C ALA A 121 7.37 19.22 16.26
N GLU A 122 7.15 17.97 16.67
CA GLU A 122 7.86 16.83 16.11
C GLU A 122 7.63 16.77 14.58
N GLY A 123 8.68 16.47 13.82
CA GLY A 123 8.59 16.37 12.37
C GLY A 123 8.50 17.71 11.63
N PHE A 124 8.46 18.86 12.32
CA PHE A 124 8.35 20.18 11.69
C PHE A 124 9.42 20.41 10.61
N GLN A 125 10.69 20.12 10.91
CA GLN A 125 11.78 20.32 9.96
C GLN A 125 11.63 19.45 8.70
N ALA A 126 11.22 18.19 8.84
CA ALA A 126 11.01 17.30 7.70
C ALA A 126 9.83 17.77 6.82
N MET A 127 8.73 18.24 7.44
CA MET A 127 7.59 18.79 6.72
C MET A 127 7.97 20.07 5.95
N GLU A 128 8.78 20.93 6.57
CA GLU A 128 9.27 22.15 5.94
C GLU A 128 10.24 21.85 4.79
N GLU A 129 11.10 20.84 4.92
CA GLU A 129 11.97 20.36 3.85
C GLU A 129 11.15 19.83 2.66
N ILE A 130 10.13 18.99 2.91
CA ILE A 130 9.20 18.51 1.86
C ILE A 130 8.55 19.69 1.14
N ARG A 131 8.09 20.70 1.90
CA ARG A 131 7.50 21.92 1.33
C ARG A 131 8.49 22.62 0.40
N GLN A 132 9.74 22.81 0.83
CA GLN A 132 10.78 23.45 0.03
C GLN A 132 11.12 22.66 -1.24
N ILE A 133 11.25 21.34 -1.14
CA ILE A 133 11.46 20.45 -2.29
C ILE A 133 10.29 20.58 -3.27
N TYR A 134 9.05 20.55 -2.78
CA TYR A 134 7.87 20.72 -3.63
C TYR A 134 7.87 22.06 -4.35
N PHE A 135 8.15 23.17 -3.65
CA PHE A 135 8.24 24.48 -4.31
C PHE A 135 9.33 24.50 -5.37
N LYS A 136 10.50 23.93 -5.10
CA LYS A 136 11.61 23.92 -6.05
C LYS A 136 11.33 23.07 -7.29
N MET A 137 10.75 21.89 -7.11
CA MET A 137 10.65 20.89 -8.18
C MET A 137 9.32 20.93 -8.93
N CYS A 138 8.28 21.47 -8.29
CA CYS A 138 6.90 21.30 -8.74
C CYS A 138 6.15 22.62 -8.94
N MET A 139 6.63 23.73 -8.41
CA MET A 139 6.03 25.04 -8.63
C MET A 139 6.98 25.86 -9.50
N ASP A 140 6.58 26.12 -10.74
CA ASP A 140 7.28 27.03 -11.66
C ASP A 140 7.02 28.49 -11.28
#